data_AF-A0A379LXA2-F1
#
_entry.id   AF-A0A379LXA2-F1
#
_cell.length_a   1.000
_cell.length_b   1.000
_cell.length_c   1.000
_cell.angle_alpha   90.00
_cell.angle_beta   90.00
_cell.angle_gamma   90.00
#
_symmetry.space_group_name_H-M   'P 1'
#
loop_
_entity.id
_entity.type
_entity.pdbx_description
1 polymer ?
#
loop_
_entity_poly.entity_id
_entity_poly.type
_entity_poly.pdbx_seq_one_letter_code
_entity_poly.pdbx_strand_id
1 'polypeptide(L)'
;MLLAYSGLRWGEMAALRPRDVDLARGRIDIVRSASKVNSQSIMVSPKTWERRTVAIPTEVAKMLEPIVEAAPTTESLLWSRPDGTPLRPPTTTHWLSKAVTRLVERSDEKDPFPRVTAHELRHTAASLMIASGAHVKTVQRQLGHKSATMTLDLYGHLFDDDLDAVATRMGKGLRLAAVNGVLTECGQNVGTKGGAVESIA
;
A
#
# COMPACT_ATOMS: atom_id res chain seq x y z
N MET A 1 -1.88 -12.43 -5.29
CA MET A 1 -0.91 -12.00 -4.25
C MET A 1 -0.52 -10.54 -4.40
N LEU A 2 0.04 -10.10 -5.53
CA LEU A 2 0.48 -8.69 -5.69
C LEU A 2 -0.57 -7.64 -5.26
N LEU A 3 -1.78 -7.67 -5.83
CA LEU A 3 -2.82 -6.67 -5.49
C LEU A 3 -3.15 -6.63 -3.98
N ALA A 4 -3.26 -7.81 -3.36
CA ALA A 4 -3.65 -7.97 -1.96
C ALA A 4 -2.58 -7.51 -0.95
N TYR A 5 -1.31 -7.41 -1.37
CA TYR A 5 -0.19 -7.05 -0.49
C TYR A 5 0.50 -5.73 -0.85
N SER A 6 0.21 -5.17 -2.04
CA SER A 6 0.75 -3.88 -2.48
C SER A 6 -0.29 -2.77 -2.49
N GLY A 7 -1.57 -3.13 -2.61
CA GLY A 7 -2.68 -2.18 -2.71
C GLY A 7 -2.76 -1.45 -4.06
N LEU A 8 -2.16 -1.98 -5.12
CA LEU A 8 -2.26 -1.37 -6.46
C LEU A 8 -3.69 -1.36 -6.99
N ARG A 9 -4.03 -0.32 -7.76
CA ARG A 9 -5.26 -0.33 -8.58
C ARG A 9 -5.07 -1.32 -9.72
N TRP A 10 -6.16 -1.91 -10.22
CA TRP A 10 -6.09 -2.85 -11.33
C TRP A 10 -5.37 -2.26 -12.54
N GLY A 11 -5.70 -1.01 -12.91
CA GLY A 11 -5.07 -0.33 -14.04
C GLY A 11 -3.56 -0.14 -13.87
N GLU A 12 -3.10 0.12 -12.65
CA GLU A 12 -1.66 0.26 -12.34
C GLU A 12 -0.96 -1.09 -12.51
N MET A 13 -1.52 -2.16 -11.94
CA MET A 13 -0.98 -3.52 -12.08
C MET A 13 -0.95 -3.99 -13.54
N ALA A 14 -2.02 -3.73 -14.30
CA ALA A 14 -2.11 -4.10 -15.72
C ALA A 14 -1.16 -3.27 -16.63
N ALA A 15 -0.58 -2.19 -16.12
CA ALA A 15 0.35 -1.32 -16.81
C ALA A 15 1.83 -1.59 -16.46
N LEU A 16 2.09 -2.47 -15.49
CA LEU A 16 3.44 -2.76 -15.01
C LEU A 16 4.30 -3.42 -16.07
N ARG A 17 5.56 -3.01 -16.10
CA ARG A 17 6.64 -3.56 -16.91
C ARG A 17 7.79 -4.03 -16.02
N PRO A 18 8.69 -4.91 -16.50
CA PRO A 18 9.87 -5.33 -15.75
C PRO A 18 10.69 -4.17 -15.19
N ARG A 19 10.89 -3.12 -15.99
CA ARG A 19 11.66 -1.93 -15.59
C ARG A 19 11.06 -1.14 -14.42
N ASP A 20 9.78 -1.34 -14.12
CA ASP A 20 9.10 -0.65 -13.03
C ASP A 20 9.26 -1.40 -11.70
N VAL A 21 9.91 -2.57 -11.68
CA VAL A 21 9.99 -3.48 -10.52
C VAL A 21 11.45 -3.66 -10.09
N ASP A 22 11.79 -3.16 -8.90
CA ASP A 22 13.05 -3.42 -8.22
C ASP A 22 12.84 -4.54 -7.19
N LEU A 23 13.08 -5.78 -7.61
CA LEU A 23 12.90 -6.97 -6.78
C LEU A 23 13.88 -7.01 -5.61
N ALA A 24 15.11 -6.51 -5.80
CA ALA A 24 16.14 -6.50 -4.77
C ALA A 24 15.75 -5.59 -3.60
N ARG A 25 15.17 -4.42 -3.89
CA ARG A 25 14.66 -3.50 -2.87
C ARG A 25 13.22 -3.80 -2.44
N GLY A 26 12.52 -4.70 -3.12
CA GLY A 26 11.09 -4.94 -2.92
C GLY A 26 10.28 -3.67 -3.17
N ARG A 27 10.51 -3.01 -4.31
CA ARG A 27 9.85 -1.77 -4.71
C ARG A 27 9.24 -1.86 -6.10
N ILE A 28 8.11 -1.19 -6.29
CA ILE A 28 7.47 -1.03 -7.60
C ILE A 28 7.17 0.45 -7.83
N ASP A 29 7.59 0.98 -8.97
CA ASP A 29 7.35 2.35 -9.38
C ASP A 29 6.07 2.46 -10.21
N ILE A 30 5.11 3.19 -9.68
CA ILE A 30 3.81 3.40 -10.30
C ILE A 30 3.87 4.66 -11.15
N VAL A 31 4.19 4.45 -12.42
CA VAL A 31 4.40 5.52 -13.40
C VAL A 31 3.35 5.56 -14.50
N ARG A 32 2.48 4.54 -14.59
CA ARG A 32 1.48 4.29 -15.64
C ARG A 32 0.25 3.57 -15.09
N SER A 33 -0.90 3.75 -15.74
CA SER A 33 -2.13 3.00 -15.46
C SER A 33 -2.88 2.70 -16.75
N ALA A 34 -3.43 1.51 -16.89
CA ALA A 34 -4.35 1.16 -17.97
C ALA A 34 -5.77 1.62 -17.61
N SER A 35 -6.45 2.25 -18.57
CA SER A 35 -7.85 2.68 -18.44
C SER A 35 -8.66 2.22 -19.63
N LYS A 36 -9.95 1.93 -19.41
CA LYS A 36 -10.88 1.62 -20.49
C LYS A 36 -11.44 2.93 -21.07
N VAL A 37 -11.18 3.20 -22.34
CA VAL A 37 -11.80 4.29 -23.10
C VAL A 37 -12.43 3.70 -24.34
N ASN A 38 -13.73 3.92 -24.54
CA ASN A 38 -14.49 3.44 -25.71
C ASN A 38 -14.23 1.96 -26.06
N SER A 39 -14.28 1.07 -25.06
CA SER A 39 -14.03 -0.38 -25.18
C SER A 39 -12.60 -0.82 -25.54
N GLN A 40 -11.66 0.12 -25.63
CA GLN A 40 -10.23 -0.14 -25.77
C GLN A 40 -9.50 0.11 -24.45
N SER A 41 -8.51 -0.74 -24.14
CA SER A 41 -7.61 -0.53 -23.01
C SER A 41 -6.47 0.37 -23.47
N ILE A 42 -6.48 1.64 -23.07
CA ILE A 42 -5.41 2.58 -23.36
C ILE A 42 -4.48 2.74 -22.17
N MET A 43 -3.20 2.95 -22.44
CA MET A 43 -2.22 3.33 -21.44
C MET A 43 -2.36 4.81 -21.15
N VAL A 44 -2.69 5.13 -19.90
CA VAL A 44 -2.80 6.50 -19.42
C VAL A 44 -1.60 6.76 -18.50
N SER A 45 -0.85 7.80 -18.79
CA SER A 45 0.14 8.31 -17.85
C SER A 45 -0.62 8.89 -16.65
N PRO A 46 -0.26 8.56 -15.40
CA PRO A 46 -0.82 9.21 -14.23
C PRO A 46 -0.50 10.68 -14.34
N LYS A 47 -1.35 11.53 -13.78
CA LYS A 47 -0.97 12.94 -13.62
C LYS A 47 0.33 12.97 -12.81
N THR A 48 1.22 13.95 -13.05
CA THR A 48 2.58 13.98 -12.46
C THR A 48 2.60 13.75 -10.94
N TRP A 49 1.55 14.18 -10.23
CA TRP A 49 1.36 14.03 -8.78
C TRP A 49 0.84 12.65 -8.31
N GLU A 50 0.50 11.74 -9.20
CA GLU A 50 0.02 10.37 -8.89
C GLU A 50 1.16 9.34 -8.93
N ARG A 51 2.36 9.73 -9.38
CA ARG A 51 3.53 8.84 -9.36
C ARG A 51 3.95 8.54 -7.94
N ARG A 52 4.23 7.26 -7.66
CA ARG A 52 4.69 6.82 -6.35
C ARG A 52 5.46 5.53 -6.44
N THR A 53 6.31 5.29 -5.46
CA THR A 53 6.96 4.00 -5.24
C THR A 53 6.20 3.27 -4.13
N VAL A 54 5.83 2.02 -4.40
CA VAL A 54 5.16 1.15 -3.44
C VAL A 54 6.11 0.07 -2.95
N ALA A 55 6.03 -0.28 -1.67
CA ALA A 55 6.78 -1.40 -1.10
C ALA A 55 6.01 -2.71 -1.27
N ILE A 56 6.72 -3.81 -1.49
CA ILE A 56 6.14 -5.15 -1.48
C ILE A 56 6.91 -6.04 -0.50
N PRO A 57 6.24 -7.00 0.17
CA PRO A 57 6.94 -8.01 0.96
C PRO A 57 7.91 -8.83 0.10
N THR A 58 8.98 -9.34 0.72
CA THR A 58 10.00 -10.16 0.05
C THR A 58 9.40 -11.42 -0.58
N GLU A 59 8.38 -11.99 0.04
CA GLU A 59 7.65 -13.16 -0.47
C GLU A 59 6.93 -12.82 -1.78
N VAL A 60 6.34 -11.62 -1.87
CA VAL A 60 5.70 -11.15 -3.09
C VAL A 60 6.74 -10.86 -4.17
N ALA A 61 7.89 -10.30 -3.81
CA ALA A 61 9.00 -10.08 -4.74
C ALA A 61 9.49 -11.42 -5.35
N LYS A 62 9.72 -12.44 -4.52
CA LYS A 62 10.09 -13.80 -4.96
C LYS A 62 9.05 -14.41 -5.91
N MET A 63 7.76 -14.18 -5.65
CA MET A 63 6.70 -14.64 -6.56
C MET A 63 6.68 -13.89 -7.91
N LEU A 64 7.19 -12.66 -7.96
CA LEU A 64 7.27 -11.86 -9.18
C LEU A 64 8.51 -12.16 -10.01
N GLU A 65 9.60 -12.64 -9.39
CA GLU A 65 10.86 -12.98 -10.05
C GLU A 65 10.70 -13.78 -11.35
N PRO A 66 10.04 -14.96 -11.38
CA PRO A 66 9.89 -15.72 -12.62
C PRO A 66 9.04 -14.99 -13.69
N ILE A 67 8.14 -14.10 -13.27
CA ILE A 67 7.30 -13.32 -14.19
C ILE A 67 8.13 -12.20 -14.84
N VAL A 68 8.99 -11.55 -14.06
CA VAL A 68 9.89 -10.50 -14.52
C VAL A 68 10.96 -11.08 -15.45
N GLU A 69 11.53 -12.23 -15.12
CA GLU A 69 12.54 -12.92 -15.95
C GLU A 69 11.98 -13.46 -17.26
N ALA A 70 10.73 -13.95 -17.26
CA ALA A 70 10.08 -14.45 -18.46
C ALA A 70 9.61 -13.34 -19.41
N ALA A 71 9.71 -12.07 -19.01
CA ALA A 71 9.25 -10.95 -19.82
C ALA A 71 10.16 -10.76 -21.06
N PRO A 72 9.60 -10.67 -22.29
CA PRO A 72 10.42 -10.59 -23.50
C PRO A 72 11.38 -9.40 -23.55
N THR A 73 10.96 -8.26 -23.00
CA THR A 73 11.77 -7.04 -22.92
C THR A 73 11.41 -6.25 -21.67
N THR A 74 12.29 -5.34 -21.26
CA THR A 74 12.05 -4.40 -20.16
C THR A 74 10.88 -3.45 -20.42
N GLU A 75 10.48 -3.30 -21.70
CA GLU A 75 9.36 -2.46 -22.16
C GLU A 75 8.04 -3.24 -22.33
N SER A 76 8.07 -4.57 -22.23
CA SER A 76 6.88 -5.40 -22.32
C SER A 76 6.03 -5.30 -21.05
N LEU A 77 4.72 -5.47 -21.16
CA LEU A 77 3.85 -5.60 -19.99
C LEU A 77 4.12 -6.93 -19.30
N LEU A 78 4.20 -6.93 -17.96
CA LEU A 78 4.32 -8.17 -17.17
C LEU A 78 3.13 -9.10 -17.38
N TRP A 79 1.94 -8.51 -17.56
CA TRP A 79 0.73 -9.23 -17.90
C TRP A 79 0.02 -8.54 -19.07
N SER A 80 -0.03 -9.22 -20.20
CA SER A 80 -0.70 -8.75 -21.42
C SER A 80 -1.73 -9.76 -21.90
N ARG A 81 -2.67 -9.26 -22.70
CA ARG A 81 -3.52 -10.10 -23.54
C ARG A 81 -2.70 -10.62 -24.74
N PRO A 82 -3.16 -11.65 -25.47
CA PRO A 82 -2.45 -12.15 -26.66
C PRO A 82 -2.19 -11.09 -27.74
N ASP A 83 -2.99 -10.02 -27.77
CA ASP A 83 -2.84 -8.86 -28.65
C ASP A 83 -1.80 -7.83 -28.15
N GLY A 84 -1.06 -8.13 -27.08
CA GLY A 84 -0.03 -7.27 -26.49
C GLY A 84 -0.55 -6.12 -25.62
N THR A 85 -1.87 -5.97 -25.49
CA THR A 85 -2.47 -4.86 -24.74
C THR A 85 -2.71 -5.20 -23.26
N PRO A 86 -2.96 -4.20 -22.39
CA PRO A 86 -3.21 -4.43 -20.97
C PRO A 86 -4.39 -5.35 -20.69
N LEU A 87 -4.28 -6.10 -19.59
CA LEU A 87 -5.39 -6.90 -19.07
C LEU A 87 -6.60 -6.03 -18.72
N ARG A 88 -7.79 -6.50 -19.10
CA ARG A 88 -9.05 -5.89 -18.65
C ARG A 88 -9.32 -6.25 -17.18
N PRO A 89 -9.96 -5.36 -16.40
CA PRO A 89 -10.44 -5.71 -15.07
C PRO A 89 -11.25 -7.00 -15.09
N PRO A 90 -11.06 -7.92 -14.13
CA PRO A 90 -11.79 -9.15 -14.08
C PRO A 90 -13.24 -8.78 -13.78
N THR A 91 -14.12 -9.07 -14.73
CA THR A 91 -15.56 -8.94 -14.58
C THR A 91 -16.13 -10.23 -14.00
N THR A 92 -17.44 -10.27 -13.78
CA THR A 92 -18.19 -11.39 -13.18
C THR A 92 -18.01 -12.73 -13.88
N THR A 93 -17.51 -12.77 -15.12
CA THR A 93 -17.30 -13.98 -15.91
C THR A 93 -15.83 -14.41 -16.05
N HIS A 94 -14.89 -13.66 -15.45
CA HIS A 94 -13.45 -13.92 -15.56
C HIS A 94 -12.94 -14.97 -14.55
N TRP A 95 -11.68 -15.38 -14.73
CA TRP A 95 -10.99 -16.38 -13.89
C TRP A 95 -11.10 -16.08 -12.38
N LEU A 96 -11.00 -14.81 -11.98
CA LEU A 96 -11.08 -14.40 -10.58
C LEU A 96 -12.48 -14.63 -10.03
N SER A 97 -13.52 -14.19 -10.73
CA SER A 97 -14.90 -14.42 -10.31
C SER A 97 -15.24 -15.89 -10.26
N LYS A 98 -14.78 -16.70 -11.22
CA LYS A 98 -14.95 -18.17 -11.17
C LYS A 98 -14.25 -18.79 -9.96
N ALA A 99 -13.05 -18.33 -9.62
CA ALA A 99 -12.33 -18.81 -8.43
C ALA A 99 -13.09 -18.43 -7.14
N VAL A 100 -13.57 -17.19 -7.04
CA VAL A 100 -14.37 -16.72 -5.90
C VAL A 100 -15.68 -17.50 -5.81
N THR A 101 -16.41 -17.72 -6.91
CA THR A 101 -17.63 -18.52 -6.93
C THR A 101 -17.38 -19.93 -6.37
N ARG A 102 -16.31 -20.60 -6.77
CA ARG A 102 -15.95 -21.92 -6.24
C ARG A 102 -15.64 -21.91 -4.74
N LEU A 103 -15.12 -20.80 -4.21
CA LEU A 103 -14.86 -20.64 -2.78
C LEU A 103 -16.16 -20.40 -2.01
N VAL A 104 -17.05 -19.57 -2.55
CA VAL A 104 -18.40 -19.31 -2.00
C VAL A 104 -19.23 -20.60 -1.98
N GLU A 105 -19.18 -21.40 -3.04
CA GLU A 105 -19.89 -22.69 -3.11
C GLU A 105 -19.35 -23.73 -2.11
N ARG A 106 -18.12 -23.55 -1.60
CA ARG A 106 -17.48 -24.44 -0.65
C ARG A 106 -17.50 -23.93 0.79
N SER A 107 -17.90 -22.68 1.01
CA SER A 107 -17.95 -22.11 2.35
C SER A 107 -19.14 -22.64 3.13
N ASP A 108 -18.97 -22.72 4.45
CA ASP A 108 -20.06 -23.04 5.37
C ASP A 108 -21.11 -21.91 5.33
N GLU A 109 -22.38 -22.25 5.44
CA GLU A 109 -23.46 -21.25 5.45
C GLU A 109 -23.35 -20.30 6.65
N LYS A 110 -22.73 -20.76 7.76
CA LYS A 110 -22.47 -19.98 8.98
C LYS A 110 -21.22 -19.10 8.87
N ASP A 111 -20.35 -19.37 7.89
CA ASP A 111 -19.15 -18.57 7.61
C ASP A 111 -18.95 -18.44 6.08
N PRO A 112 -19.84 -17.69 5.40
CA PRO A 112 -19.83 -17.62 3.95
C PRO A 112 -18.60 -16.86 3.46
N PHE A 113 -17.95 -17.39 2.43
CA PHE A 113 -16.81 -16.72 1.82
C PHE A 113 -17.26 -15.40 1.16
N PRO A 114 -16.56 -14.28 1.39
CA PRO A 114 -16.98 -13.00 0.85
C PRO A 114 -16.81 -12.93 -0.67
N ARG A 115 -17.63 -12.12 -1.32
CA ARG A 115 -17.43 -11.80 -2.73
C ARG A 115 -16.22 -10.89 -2.88
N VAL A 116 -15.16 -11.39 -3.53
CA VAL A 116 -13.92 -10.63 -3.74
C VAL A 116 -13.82 -10.09 -5.16
N THR A 117 -13.51 -8.80 -5.30
CA THR A 117 -13.14 -8.16 -6.56
C THR A 117 -11.68 -7.69 -6.54
N ALA A 118 -11.15 -7.25 -7.67
CA ALA A 118 -9.83 -6.60 -7.70
C ALA A 118 -9.76 -5.34 -6.82
N HIS A 119 -10.88 -4.63 -6.65
CA HIS A 119 -10.96 -3.48 -5.75
C HIS A 119 -10.94 -3.93 -4.29
N GLU A 120 -11.68 -5.00 -3.96
CA GLU A 120 -11.66 -5.59 -2.61
C GLU A 120 -10.27 -6.05 -2.20
N LEU A 121 -9.47 -6.61 -3.13
CA LEU A 121 -8.08 -6.97 -2.82
C LEU A 121 -7.24 -5.76 -2.40
N ARG A 122 -7.53 -4.57 -2.95
CA ARG A 122 -6.87 -3.33 -2.50
C ARG A 122 -7.34 -2.90 -1.12
N HIS A 123 -8.61 -3.11 -0.77
CA HIS A 123 -9.10 -2.92 0.59
C HIS A 123 -8.42 -3.89 1.56
N THR A 124 -8.29 -5.17 1.19
CA THR A 124 -7.53 -6.16 1.96
C THR A 124 -6.10 -5.70 2.21
N ALA A 125 -5.41 -5.16 1.20
CA ALA A 125 -4.06 -4.63 1.38
C ALA A 125 -4.01 -3.50 2.41
N ALA A 126 -4.98 -2.59 2.39
CA ALA A 126 -5.10 -1.53 3.39
C ALA A 126 -5.28 -2.10 4.79
N SER A 127 -6.23 -3.02 4.97
CA SER A 127 -6.48 -3.67 6.26
C SER A 127 -5.27 -4.42 6.79
N LEU A 128 -4.55 -5.17 5.92
CA LEU A 128 -3.33 -5.88 6.31
C LEU A 128 -2.22 -4.93 6.73
N MET A 129 -2.04 -3.81 6.02
CA MET A 129 -1.05 -2.79 6.42
C MET A 129 -1.38 -2.20 7.79
N ILE A 130 -2.66 -1.86 8.03
CA ILE A 130 -3.09 -1.27 9.30
C ILE A 130 -2.91 -2.29 10.43
N ALA A 131 -3.35 -3.53 10.23
CA ALA A 131 -3.17 -4.62 11.19
C ALA A 131 -1.70 -4.91 11.49
N SER A 132 -0.79 -4.64 10.55
CA SER A 132 0.67 -4.74 10.78
C SER A 132 1.27 -3.55 11.55
N GLY A 133 0.44 -2.59 11.97
CA GLY A 133 0.86 -1.39 12.72
C GLY A 133 1.34 -0.24 11.83
N ALA A 134 1.01 -0.24 10.52
CA ALA A 134 1.41 0.86 9.65
C ALA A 134 0.64 2.15 9.99
N HIS A 135 1.35 3.24 10.24
CA HIS A 135 0.72 4.54 10.45
C HIS A 135 -0.06 5.00 9.20
N VAL A 136 -1.17 5.73 9.41
CA VAL A 136 -2.09 6.18 8.35
C VAL A 136 -1.38 6.88 7.18
N LYS A 137 -0.33 7.67 7.44
CA LYS A 137 0.43 8.35 6.38
C LYS A 137 1.18 7.37 5.46
N THR A 138 1.68 6.27 6.02
CA THR A 138 2.33 5.21 5.26
C THR A 138 1.32 4.52 4.36
N VAL A 139 0.15 4.16 4.90
CA VAL A 139 -0.96 3.56 4.13
C VAL A 139 -1.44 4.50 3.03
N GLN A 140 -1.62 5.79 3.34
CA GLN A 140 -1.99 6.82 2.37
C GLN A 140 -0.98 6.87 1.20
N ARG A 141 0.31 6.93 1.51
CA ARG A 141 1.38 6.99 0.50
C ARG A 141 1.43 5.73 -0.34
N GLN A 142 1.36 4.55 0.28
CA GLN A 142 1.35 3.27 -0.42
C GLN A 142 0.17 3.16 -1.40
N LEU A 143 -1.03 3.51 -0.92
CA LEU A 143 -2.26 3.43 -1.72
C LEU A 143 -2.35 4.56 -2.77
N GLY A 144 -1.61 5.66 -2.62
CA GLY A 144 -1.73 6.82 -3.49
C GLY A 144 -3.05 7.58 -3.28
N HIS A 145 -3.52 7.66 -2.03
CA HIS A 145 -4.67 8.50 -1.69
C HIS A 145 -4.26 9.98 -1.67
N LYS A 146 -5.13 10.84 -2.20
CA LYS A 146 -4.89 12.30 -2.26
C LYS A 146 -4.73 12.93 -0.87
N SER A 147 -5.45 12.42 0.11
CA SER A 147 -5.41 12.89 1.50
C SER A 147 -5.40 11.71 2.46
N ALA A 148 -4.85 11.95 3.66
CA ALA A 148 -4.94 10.99 4.76
C ALA A 148 -6.39 10.82 5.23
N THR A 149 -7.21 11.88 5.15
CA THR A 149 -8.65 11.85 5.45
C THR A 149 -9.36 10.74 4.70
N MET A 150 -9.13 10.59 3.39
CA MET A 150 -9.72 9.48 2.61
C MET A 150 -9.37 8.08 3.17
N THR A 151 -8.21 7.94 3.82
CA THR A 151 -7.80 6.68 4.45
C THR A 151 -8.48 6.51 5.82
N LEU A 152 -8.62 7.58 6.59
CA LEU A 152 -9.31 7.59 7.88
C LEU A 152 -10.83 7.41 7.72
N ASP A 153 -11.44 8.06 6.74
CA ASP A 153 -12.87 7.94 6.46
C ASP A 153 -13.26 6.48 6.16
N LEU A 154 -12.36 5.75 5.51
CA LEU A 154 -12.60 4.38 5.04
C LEU A 154 -12.13 3.31 6.04
N TYR A 155 -11.00 3.53 6.70
CA TYR A 155 -10.35 2.52 7.54
C TYR A 155 -10.12 3.00 8.98
N GLY A 156 -10.68 4.14 9.39
CA GLY A 156 -10.49 4.74 10.71
C GLY A 156 -10.71 3.76 11.85
N HIS A 157 -11.78 2.98 11.75
CA HIS A 157 -12.14 1.92 12.72
C HIS A 157 -11.07 0.83 12.88
N LEU A 158 -10.13 0.67 11.93
CA LEU A 158 -9.02 -0.28 12.04
C LEU A 158 -7.81 0.33 12.78
N PHE A 159 -7.79 1.64 12.96
CA PHE A 159 -6.76 2.37 13.73
C PHE A 159 -7.18 2.62 15.18
N ASP A 160 -8.33 2.10 15.60
CA ASP A 160 -8.84 2.25 16.97
C ASP A 160 -7.95 1.45 17.92
N ASP A 161 -6.85 2.08 18.34
CA ASP A 161 -6.02 1.65 19.44
C ASP A 161 -6.61 2.17 20.75
N ASP A 162 -6.75 1.29 21.74
CA ASP A 162 -7.10 1.70 23.10
C ASP A 162 -6.01 2.65 23.66
N LEU A 163 -6.44 3.76 24.28
CA LEU A 163 -5.53 4.72 24.93
C LEU A 163 -4.63 4.02 25.96
N ASP A 164 -5.14 2.97 26.61
CA ASP A 164 -4.37 2.15 27.55
C ASP A 164 -3.27 1.33 26.85
N ALA A 165 -3.54 0.85 25.64
CA ALA A 165 -2.54 0.17 24.82
C ALA A 165 -1.44 1.13 24.33
N VAL A 166 -1.80 2.39 24.05
CA VAL A 166 -0.83 3.45 23.73
C VAL A 166 0.04 3.76 24.96
N ALA A 167 -0.58 4.00 26.12
CA ALA A 167 0.14 4.27 27.36
C ALA A 167 1.10 3.11 27.74
N THR A 168 0.65 1.87 27.56
CA THR A 168 1.47 0.66 27.79
C THR A 168 2.71 0.62 26.89
N ARG A 169 2.56 0.90 25.59
CA ARG A 169 3.67 0.95 24.63
C ARG A 169 4.66 2.07 24.96
N MET A 170 4.17 3.25 25.33
CA MET A 170 5.02 4.36 25.80
C MET A 170 5.80 3.98 27.06
N GLY A 171 5.14 3.37 28.05
CA GLY A 171 5.79 2.89 29.27
C GLY A 171 6.87 1.83 29.00
N LYS A 172 6.67 0.95 28.02
CA LYS A 172 7.71 -0.02 27.59
C LYS A 172 8.93 0.70 27.00
N GLY A 173 8.71 1.71 26.16
CA GLY A 173 9.79 2.53 25.59
C GLY A 173 10.61 3.25 26.66
N LEU A 174 9.95 3.87 27.64
CA LEU A 174 10.61 4.54 28.76
C LEU A 174 11.49 3.58 29.58
N ARG A 175 10.99 2.38 29.87
CA ARG A 175 11.76 1.35 30.61
C ARG A 175 12.98 0.88 29.82
N LEU A 176 12.84 0.65 28.51
CA LEU A 176 13.97 0.28 27.65
C LEU A 176 15.04 1.39 27.59
N ALA A 177 14.62 2.65 27.51
CA ALA A 177 15.54 3.79 27.51
C ALA A 177 16.26 3.97 28.86
N ALA A 178 15.57 3.70 29.96
CA ALA A 178 16.16 3.72 31.31
C ALA A 178 17.18 2.61 31.51
N VAL A 179 16.92 1.39 30.99
CA VAL A 179 17.85 0.26 31.06
C VAL A 179 19.09 0.48 30.19
N ASN A 180 18.94 1.18 29.05
CA ASN A 180 20.04 1.46 28.13
C ASN A 180 20.82 2.75 28.44
N GLY A 181 20.55 3.44 29.56
CA GLY A 181 21.30 4.62 30.00
C GLY A 181 21.11 5.89 29.15
N VAL A 182 20.16 5.92 28.20
CA VAL A 182 20.01 7.00 27.20
C VAL A 182 19.34 8.27 27.76
N LEU A 183 18.79 8.22 28.98
CA LEU A 183 18.06 9.35 29.57
C LEU A 183 18.92 10.49 30.14
N THR A 184 20.25 10.48 29.97
CA THR A 184 21.11 11.56 30.48
C THR A 184 21.22 12.80 29.56
N GLU A 185 20.75 12.76 28.31
CA GLU A 185 20.83 13.91 27.38
C GLU A 185 19.55 14.15 26.57
N CYS A 186 18.43 14.46 27.24
CA CYS A 186 17.33 15.18 26.57
C CYS A 186 17.42 16.68 26.90
N GLY A 187 18.40 17.36 26.29
CA GLY A 187 18.50 18.81 26.28
C GLY A 187 17.46 19.43 25.34
N GLN A 188 16.24 19.67 25.81
CA GLN A 188 15.28 20.52 25.11
C GLN A 188 15.67 22.00 25.32
N ASN A 189 16.59 22.51 24.50
CA ASN A 189 16.77 23.96 24.34
C ASN A 189 15.62 24.53 23.50
N VAL A 190 14.48 24.80 24.15
CA VAL A 190 13.43 25.64 23.56
C VAL A 190 13.84 27.09 23.81
N GLY A 191 14.41 27.72 22.79
CA GLY A 191 14.78 29.14 22.83
C GLY A 191 13.55 30.04 22.96
N THR A 192 13.24 30.48 24.17
CA THR A 192 12.38 31.64 24.42
C THR A 192 13.21 32.91 24.24
N LYS A 193 13.08 33.56 23.06
CA LYS A 193 13.46 34.98 22.92
C LYS A 193 12.43 35.82 23.67
N GLY A 194 12.69 36.12 24.94
CA GLY A 194 11.97 37.12 25.74
C GLY A 194 12.95 38.21 26.15
N GLY A 195 12.72 39.44 25.69
CA GLY A 195 13.58 40.60 25.96
C GLY A 195 13.52 41.09 27.40
N ALA A 196 14.62 41.69 27.85
CA ALA A 196 14.72 42.60 28.97
C ALA A 196 15.82 43.62 28.60
N VAL A 197 15.46 44.78 28.05
CA VAL A 197 15.48 46.09 28.73
C VAL A 197 16.82 46.36 29.44
N GLU A 198 17.76 46.98 28.74
CA GLU A 198 18.89 47.67 29.37
C GLU A 198 18.40 49.03 29.89
N SER A 199 18.48 49.20 31.20
CA SER A 199 18.51 50.49 31.89
C SER A 199 19.93 50.64 32.41
N ILE A 200 20.68 51.62 31.89
CA ILE A 200 21.96 52.04 32.47
C ILE A 200 21.92 53.56 32.57
N ALA A 201 22.29 54.01 33.77
CA ALA A 201 22.47 55.40 34.19
C ALA A 201 23.62 56.12 33.48
#